data_AF-A0A3Q9I403-F1
#
_entry.id   AF-A0A3Q9I403-F1
#
_cell.length_a   1.000
_cell.length_b   1.000
_cell.length_c   1.000
_cell.angle_alpha   90.00
_cell.angle_beta   90.00
_cell.angle_gamma   90.00
#
_symmetry.space_group_name_H-M   'P 1'
#
loop_
_entity.id
_entity.type
_entity.pdbx_description
1 polymer ?
#
loop_
_entity_poly.entity_id
_entity_poly.type
_entity_poly.pdbx_seq_one_letter_code
_entity_poly.pdbx_strand_id
1 'polypeptide(L)'
;MKKAFLASTLAILITGCSNSDTDIIKSGVMDFNQTTTLGQVFDNWNSCKNKNWAEFETGNGVRVVEFKCSHDVSNFFNEVKSLLPKEELSTYNEKGILDIASSIEVFQFTINKDGSFQIDNVQSTTTWTDGKSIKASEKPIEKLKVAYNNQLAYDFNELSDLDAAKIAYLFLLMKGQAK
;
A
#
# COMPACT_ATOMS: atom_id res chain seq x y z
N MET A 1 -49.73 -24.96 49.53
CA MET A 1 -48.72 -23.97 49.09
C MET A 1 -47.68 -24.68 48.25
N LYS A 2 -47.78 -24.64 46.92
CA LYS A 2 -46.82 -25.30 46.01
C LYS A 2 -45.84 -24.24 45.51
N LYS A 3 -44.59 -24.31 45.96
CA LYS A 3 -43.52 -23.40 45.50
C LYS A 3 -42.94 -23.98 44.21
N ALA A 4 -43.12 -23.27 43.10
CA ALA A 4 -42.46 -23.58 41.84
C ALA A 4 -41.04 -22.99 41.86
N PHE A 5 -40.03 -23.84 41.74
CA PHE A 5 -38.65 -23.42 41.49
C PHE A 5 -38.53 -23.06 40.01
N LEU A 6 -38.31 -21.78 39.70
CA LEU A 6 -37.85 -21.36 38.38
C LEU A 6 -36.35 -21.67 38.29
N ALA A 7 -36.00 -22.70 37.52
CA ALA A 7 -34.64 -22.91 37.07
C ALA A 7 -34.36 -21.93 35.92
N SER A 8 -33.59 -20.88 36.20
CA SER A 8 -33.11 -19.94 35.18
C SER A 8 -31.89 -20.56 34.47
N THR A 9 -32.09 -21.05 33.25
CA THR A 9 -31.02 -21.55 32.40
C THR A 9 -30.25 -20.34 31.87
N LEU A 10 -29.06 -20.12 32.43
CA LEU A 10 -28.12 -19.10 31.97
C LEU A 10 -27.56 -19.53 30.61
N ALA A 11 -28.12 -18.96 29.54
CA ALA A 11 -27.59 -19.12 28.19
C ALA A 11 -26.28 -18.33 28.08
N ILE A 12 -25.15 -19.04 28.08
CA ILE A 12 -23.84 -18.48 27.76
C ILE A 12 -23.86 -18.18 26.26
N LEU A 13 -24.12 -16.92 25.91
CA LEU A 13 -23.88 -16.40 24.57
C LEU A 13 -22.36 -16.44 24.34
N ILE A 14 -21.90 -17.47 23.63
CA ILE A 14 -20.55 -17.48 23.08
C ILE A 14 -20.56 -16.42 21.98
N THR A 15 -20.23 -15.18 22.34
CA THR A 15 -19.83 -14.18 21.36
C THR A 15 -18.51 -14.67 20.79
N GLY A 16 -18.57 -15.50 19.74
CA GLY A 16 -17.40 -15.79 18.94
C GLY A 16 -16.84 -14.45 18.50
N CYS A 17 -15.66 -14.09 18.97
CA CYS A 17 -14.91 -12.99 18.40
C CYS A 17 -14.68 -13.37 16.93
N SER A 18 -15.52 -12.86 16.03
CA SER A 18 -15.25 -12.95 14.60
C SER A 18 -14.06 -12.04 14.35
N ASN A 19 -12.84 -12.59 14.47
CA ASN A 19 -11.66 -11.88 14.00
C ASN A 19 -11.89 -11.59 12.51
N SER A 20 -11.77 -10.33 12.13
CA SER A 20 -11.92 -9.92 10.73
C SER A 20 -10.81 -10.55 9.88
N ASP A 21 -11.03 -10.62 8.58
CA ASP A 21 -10.01 -11.09 7.64
C ASP A 21 -8.76 -10.20 7.76
N THR A 22 -8.99 -8.90 7.96
CA THR A 22 -7.96 -7.92 8.27
C THR A 22 -7.15 -8.28 9.52
N ASP A 23 -7.79 -8.77 10.60
CA ASP A 23 -7.07 -9.17 11.82
C ASP A 23 -6.18 -10.39 11.59
N ILE A 24 -6.61 -11.35 10.76
CA ILE A 24 -5.81 -12.51 10.36
C ILE A 24 -4.52 -12.03 9.66
N ILE A 25 -4.64 -11.11 8.71
CA ILE A 25 -3.47 -10.57 7.99
C ILE A 25 -2.60 -9.72 8.91
N LYS A 26 -3.18 -8.79 9.67
CA LYS A 26 -2.42 -7.87 10.54
C LYS A 26 -1.63 -8.58 11.64
N SER A 27 -2.16 -9.70 12.17
CA SER A 27 -1.46 -10.52 13.17
C SER A 27 -0.47 -11.50 12.54
N GLY A 28 -0.57 -11.74 11.23
CA GLY A 28 0.29 -12.62 10.47
C GLY A 28 1.73 -12.13 10.35
N VAL A 29 2.65 -13.09 10.15
CA VAL A 29 4.07 -12.88 9.84
C VAL A 29 4.41 -13.53 8.50
N MET A 30 5.49 -13.08 7.87
CA MET A 30 5.96 -13.66 6.61
C MET A 30 7.07 -14.68 6.86
N ASP A 31 7.22 -15.66 5.97
CA ASP A 31 8.27 -16.69 6.10
C ASP A 31 9.69 -16.10 6.20
N PHE A 32 9.95 -14.99 5.51
CA PHE A 32 11.26 -14.33 5.54
C PHE A 32 11.48 -13.43 6.77
N ASN A 33 10.43 -13.15 7.56
CA ASN A 33 10.51 -12.35 8.78
C ASN A 33 9.39 -12.76 9.76
N GLN A 34 9.75 -13.59 10.73
CA GLN A 34 8.84 -14.07 11.77
C GLN A 34 8.83 -13.19 13.04
N THR A 35 9.57 -12.08 13.06
CA THR A 35 9.73 -11.23 14.26
C THR A 35 8.76 -10.05 14.31
N THR A 36 8.15 -9.69 13.18
CA THR A 36 7.30 -8.50 13.06
C THR A 36 6.06 -8.82 12.22
N THR A 37 4.89 -8.45 12.73
CA THR A 37 3.63 -8.72 12.03
C THR A 37 3.40 -7.75 10.88
N LEU A 38 2.60 -8.15 9.89
CA LEU A 38 2.24 -7.28 8.77
C LEU A 38 1.51 -6.00 9.24
N GLY A 39 0.68 -6.10 10.27
CA GLY A 39 0.04 -4.94 10.89
C GLY A 39 1.07 -3.96 11.42
N GLN A 40 2.08 -4.43 12.16
CA GLN A 40 3.16 -3.59 12.66
C GLN A 40 3.98 -2.96 11.53
N VAL A 41 4.25 -3.70 10.45
CA VAL A 41 4.98 -3.18 9.29
C VAL A 41 4.20 -2.06 8.61
N PHE A 42 2.97 -2.35 8.17
CA PHE A 42 2.20 -1.41 7.37
C PHE A 42 1.68 -0.22 8.17
N ASP A 43 1.24 -0.42 9.42
CA ASP A 43 0.72 0.67 10.24
C ASP A 43 1.84 1.66 10.64
N ASN A 44 3.10 1.21 10.69
CA ASN A 44 4.27 2.05 10.99
C ASN A 44 5.13 2.41 9.78
N TRP A 45 4.73 2.06 8.55
CA TRP A 45 5.53 2.36 7.37
C TRP A 45 5.55 3.86 7.07
N ASN A 46 6.72 4.49 7.20
CA ASN A 46 6.95 5.93 7.09
C ASN A 46 6.71 6.47 5.66
N SER A 47 6.90 5.62 4.64
CA SER A 47 6.60 5.97 3.26
C SER A 47 5.10 6.24 3.02
N CYS A 48 4.25 5.80 3.96
CA CYS A 48 2.82 5.77 3.78
C CYS A 48 2.10 6.89 4.54
N LYS A 49 1.69 7.93 3.81
CA LYS A 49 0.96 9.08 4.36
C LYS A 49 -0.44 8.71 4.81
N ASN A 50 -1.17 8.01 3.93
CA ASN A 50 -2.51 7.50 4.24
C ASN A 50 -2.54 5.99 4.08
N LYS A 51 -3.14 5.31 5.05
CA LYS A 51 -3.19 3.86 5.18
C LYS A 51 -4.65 3.45 5.23
N ASN A 52 -5.05 2.51 4.38
CA ASN A 52 -6.41 1.97 4.39
C ASN A 52 -6.39 0.46 4.23
N TRP A 53 -7.20 -0.21 5.04
CA TRP A 53 -7.42 -1.65 4.97
C TRP A 53 -8.84 -1.90 4.48
N ALA A 54 -9.01 -2.85 3.57
CA ALA A 54 -10.30 -3.30 3.11
C ALA A 54 -10.29 -4.82 3.00
N GLU A 55 -11.44 -5.44 3.18
CA GLU A 55 -11.64 -6.88 2.99
C GLU A 55 -12.84 -7.11 2.09
N PHE A 56 -12.74 -8.10 1.21
CA PHE A 56 -13.80 -8.48 0.29
C PHE A 56 -13.69 -9.94 -0.11
N GLU A 57 -14.81 -10.49 -0.58
CA GLU A 57 -14.86 -11.83 -1.16
C GLU A 57 -15.05 -11.72 -2.67
N THR A 58 -14.27 -12.46 -3.45
CA THR A 58 -14.44 -12.54 -4.90
C THR A 58 -15.68 -13.38 -5.25
N GLY A 59 -16.17 -13.28 -6.49
CA GLY A 59 -17.33 -14.06 -6.95
C GLY A 59 -17.16 -15.59 -6.89
N ASN A 60 -15.93 -16.09 -6.76
CA ASN A 60 -15.62 -17.51 -6.57
C ASN A 60 -15.27 -17.89 -5.11
N GLY A 61 -15.57 -17.03 -4.14
CA GLY A 61 -15.42 -17.33 -2.71
C GLY A 61 -14.02 -17.18 -2.15
N VAL A 62 -13.13 -16.43 -2.83
CA VAL A 62 -11.79 -16.14 -2.32
C VAL A 62 -11.87 -14.92 -1.41
N ARG A 63 -11.41 -15.09 -0.17
CA ARG A 63 -11.30 -14.02 0.82
C ARG A 63 -10.02 -13.22 0.58
N VAL A 64 -10.16 -11.93 0.32
CA VAL A 64 -9.06 -11.03 -0.01
C VAL A 64 -9.03 -9.88 0.98
N VAL A 65 -7.84 -9.56 1.48
CA VAL A 65 -7.56 -8.35 2.24
C VAL A 65 -6.63 -7.47 1.43
N GLU A 66 -7.02 -6.21 1.31
CA GLU A 66 -6.27 -5.18 0.60
C GLU A 66 -5.72 -4.15 1.59
N PHE A 67 -4.41 -3.93 1.55
CA PHE A 67 -3.78 -2.76 2.15
C PHE A 67 -3.47 -1.74 1.06
N LYS A 68 -4.02 -0.54 1.19
CA LYS A 68 -3.76 0.58 0.31
C LYS A 68 -2.92 1.64 1.03
N CYS A 69 -1.83 2.00 0.38
CA CYS A 69 -0.93 3.05 0.78
C CYS A 69 -0.96 4.22 -0.20
N SER A 70 -1.18 5.45 0.29
CA SER A 70 -0.92 6.66 -0.49
C SER A 70 0.39 7.29 -0.01
N HIS A 71 1.33 7.50 -0.92
CA HIS A 71 2.63 8.11 -0.63
C HIS A 71 2.54 9.65 -0.61
N ASP A 72 3.40 10.29 0.18
CA ASP A 72 3.68 11.72 -0.02
C ASP A 72 4.78 11.88 -1.06
N VAL A 73 4.44 12.50 -2.20
CA VAL A 73 5.34 12.67 -3.33
C VAL A 73 5.79 14.12 -3.51
N SER A 74 5.16 15.07 -2.81
CA SER A 74 5.26 16.49 -3.12
C SER A 74 6.68 17.02 -2.90
N ASN A 75 7.25 16.73 -1.73
CA ASN A 75 8.60 17.17 -1.38
C ASN A 75 9.64 16.53 -2.30
N PHE A 76 9.46 15.25 -2.62
CA PHE A 76 10.35 14.55 -3.54
C PHE A 76 10.37 15.17 -4.93
N PHE A 77 9.20 15.43 -5.55
CA PHE A 77 9.19 16.05 -6.87
C PHE A 77 9.57 17.53 -6.86
N ASN A 78 9.37 18.24 -5.75
CA ASN A 78 9.90 19.58 -5.60
C ASN A 78 11.43 19.58 -5.59
N GLU A 79 12.05 18.60 -4.92
CA GLU A 79 13.51 18.46 -4.90
C GLU A 79 14.05 18.00 -6.26
N VAL A 80 13.39 17.04 -6.93
CA VAL A 80 13.75 16.68 -8.31
C VAL A 80 13.72 17.91 -9.22
N LYS A 81 12.71 18.79 -9.08
CA LYS A 81 12.63 20.04 -9.87
C LYS A 81 13.73 21.04 -9.50
N SER A 82 14.15 21.12 -8.23
CA SER A 82 15.17 22.07 -7.76
C SER A 82 16.57 21.74 -8.31
N LEU A 83 16.84 20.45 -8.55
CA LEU A 83 18.11 19.93 -9.04
C LEU A 83 18.24 19.92 -10.57
N LEU A 84 17.17 20.19 -11.31
CA LEU A 84 17.20 20.17 -12.77
C LEU A 84 17.68 21.50 -13.37
N PRO A 85 18.48 21.48 -14.45
CA PRO A 85 18.81 22.68 -15.22
C PRO A 85 17.56 23.42 -15.68
N LYS A 86 17.61 24.75 -15.72
CA LYS A 86 16.43 25.60 -16.03
C LYS A 86 15.82 25.28 -17.39
N GLU A 87 16.66 25.01 -18.38
CA GLU A 87 16.27 24.68 -19.75
C GLU A 87 15.50 23.35 -19.81
N GLU A 88 15.96 22.35 -19.06
CA GLU A 88 15.29 21.04 -18.94
C GLU A 88 13.98 21.16 -18.17
N LEU A 89 14.01 21.87 -17.03
CA LEU A 89 12.85 22.09 -16.18
C LEU A 89 11.71 22.78 -16.95
N SER A 90 12.01 23.77 -17.79
CA SER A 90 10.99 24.43 -18.65
C SER A 90 10.30 23.41 -19.55
N THR A 91 11.08 22.56 -20.22
CA THR A 91 10.57 21.51 -21.12
C THR A 91 9.69 20.49 -20.36
N TYR A 92 10.10 20.12 -19.14
CA TYR A 92 9.38 19.15 -18.33
C TYR A 92 8.10 19.71 -17.69
N ASN A 93 8.10 21.00 -17.32
CA ASN A 93 6.93 21.70 -16.82
C ASN A 93 5.86 21.85 -17.91
N GLU A 94 6.23 22.19 -19.14
CA GLU A 94 5.29 22.26 -20.27
C GLU A 94 4.58 20.92 -20.52
N LYS A 95 5.28 19.81 -20.29
CA LYS A 95 4.72 18.45 -20.42
C LYS A 95 4.04 17.97 -19.14
N GLY A 96 4.17 18.70 -18.04
CA GLY A 96 3.70 18.34 -16.70
C GLY A 96 4.17 16.96 -16.25
N ILE A 97 5.37 16.52 -16.63
CA ILE A 97 5.84 15.14 -16.35
C ILE A 97 6.19 14.90 -14.88
N LEU A 98 6.52 15.98 -14.16
CA LEU A 98 6.84 15.97 -12.73
C LEU A 98 5.68 16.47 -11.85
N ASP A 99 4.50 16.73 -12.45
CA ASP A 99 3.31 17.19 -11.73
C ASP A 99 2.48 15.99 -11.32
N ILE A 100 2.89 15.34 -10.23
CA ILE A 100 2.25 14.14 -9.70
C ILE A 100 1.15 14.51 -8.73
N ALA A 101 -0.08 14.08 -9.02
CA ALA A 101 -1.23 14.27 -8.14
C ALA A 101 -1.29 13.19 -7.05
N SER A 102 -0.98 11.93 -7.39
CA SER A 102 -0.93 10.86 -6.41
C SER A 102 -0.03 9.70 -6.84
N SER A 103 0.53 9.02 -5.85
CA SER A 103 1.15 7.71 -5.99
C SER A 103 0.57 6.78 -4.94
N ILE A 104 -0.01 5.67 -5.39
CA ILE A 104 -0.75 4.71 -4.58
C ILE A 104 -0.15 3.33 -4.79
N GLU A 105 0.14 2.61 -3.72
CA GLU A 105 0.50 1.20 -3.75
C GLU A 105 -0.56 0.36 -3.05
N VAL A 106 -0.93 -0.76 -3.65
CA VAL A 106 -1.98 -1.65 -3.18
C VAL A 106 -1.41 -3.05 -3.05
N PHE A 107 -1.44 -3.60 -1.83
CA PHE A 107 -1.03 -4.96 -1.50
C PHE A 107 -2.27 -5.81 -1.28
N GLN A 108 -2.35 -6.96 -1.95
CA GLN A 108 -3.48 -7.88 -1.82
C GLN A 108 -3.02 -9.23 -1.30
N PHE A 109 -3.71 -9.68 -0.26
CA PHE A 109 -3.48 -10.95 0.42
C PHE A 109 -4.71 -11.83 0.27
N THR A 110 -4.52 -13.11 -0.05
CA THR A 110 -5.57 -14.12 -0.03
C THR A 110 -5.46 -14.95 1.24
N ILE A 111 -6.60 -15.18 1.89
CA ILE A 111 -6.72 -16.12 3.01
C ILE A 111 -7.14 -17.48 2.50
N ASN A 112 -6.33 -18.50 2.81
CA ASN A 112 -6.55 -19.88 2.47
C ASN A 112 -7.60 -20.53 3.40
N LYS A 113 -8.16 -21.67 2.97
CA LYS A 113 -9.20 -22.38 3.73
C LYS A 113 -8.74 -22.88 5.11
N ASP A 114 -7.45 -23.11 5.27
CA ASP A 114 -6.83 -23.53 6.54
C ASP A 114 -6.50 -22.35 7.47
N GLY A 115 -6.80 -21.11 7.03
CA GLY A 115 -6.50 -19.88 7.77
C GLY A 115 -5.09 -19.34 7.57
N SER A 116 -4.23 -20.02 6.80
CA SER A 116 -2.99 -19.42 6.30
C SER A 116 -3.30 -18.33 5.28
N PHE A 117 -2.30 -17.52 4.91
CA PHE A 117 -2.47 -16.50 3.88
C PHE A 117 -1.22 -16.39 3.00
N GLN A 118 -1.39 -15.81 1.82
CA GLN A 118 -0.28 -15.41 0.95
C GLN A 118 -0.49 -14.01 0.41
N ILE A 119 0.60 -13.40 -0.08
CA ILE A 119 0.53 -12.17 -0.86
C ILE A 119 0.48 -12.52 -2.35
N ASP A 120 -0.57 -12.11 -3.04
CA ASP A 120 -0.78 -12.49 -4.44
C ASP A 120 -0.35 -11.39 -5.41
N ASN A 121 -0.58 -10.14 -5.02
CA ASN A 121 -0.47 -9.01 -5.94
C ASN A 121 -0.05 -7.74 -5.22
N VAL A 122 0.82 -6.98 -5.88
CA VAL A 122 1.11 -5.59 -5.52
C VAL A 122 0.98 -4.74 -6.78
N GLN A 123 0.21 -3.66 -6.70
CA GLN A 123 0.02 -2.73 -7.79
C GLN A 123 0.38 -1.32 -7.36
N SER A 124 1.17 -0.64 -8.18
CA SER A 124 1.41 0.80 -8.05
C SER A 124 0.56 1.55 -9.08
N THR A 125 0.02 2.69 -8.68
CA THR A 125 -0.69 3.62 -9.56
C THR A 125 -0.10 5.00 -9.37
N THR A 126 0.39 5.60 -10.45
CA THR A 126 0.82 7.00 -10.48
C THR A 126 -0.16 7.79 -11.33
N THR A 127 -0.65 8.90 -10.79
CA THR A 127 -1.58 9.81 -11.45
C THR A 127 -0.98 11.21 -11.50
N TRP A 128 -0.99 11.81 -12.69
CA TRP A 128 -0.56 13.18 -12.92
C TRP A 128 -1.71 14.16 -12.67
N THR A 129 -1.39 15.44 -12.49
CA THR A 129 -2.38 16.51 -12.25
C THR A 129 -3.34 16.74 -13.42
N ASP A 130 -2.96 16.33 -14.64
CA ASP A 130 -3.84 16.32 -15.81
C ASP A 130 -4.82 15.13 -15.86
N GLY A 131 -4.79 14.26 -14.83
CA GLY A 131 -5.67 13.11 -14.68
C GLY A 131 -5.15 11.83 -15.34
N LYS A 132 -4.11 11.90 -16.19
CA LYS A 132 -3.52 10.71 -16.79
C LYS A 132 -2.96 9.81 -15.69
N SER A 133 -3.08 8.51 -15.89
CA SER A 133 -2.61 7.52 -14.93
C SER A 133 -1.91 6.33 -15.57
N ILE A 134 -0.93 5.78 -14.87
CA ILE A 134 -0.31 4.50 -15.21
C ILE A 134 -0.42 3.57 -14.00
N LYS A 135 -0.67 2.29 -14.30
CA LYS A 135 -0.65 1.21 -13.31
C LYS A 135 0.49 0.26 -13.66
N ALA A 136 1.22 -0.20 -12.65
CA ALA A 136 2.23 -1.23 -12.81
C ALA A 136 1.99 -2.37 -11.81
N SER A 137 2.20 -3.60 -12.27
CA SER A 137 2.32 -4.76 -11.38
C SER A 137 3.74 -4.80 -10.83
N GLU A 138 3.83 -4.92 -9.52
CA GLU A 138 5.09 -4.97 -8.80
C GLU A 138 5.35 -6.41 -8.34
N LYS A 139 6.61 -6.72 -8.00
CA LYS A 139 6.95 -8.01 -7.42
C LYS A 139 6.57 -8.04 -5.94
N PRO A 140 5.59 -8.87 -5.51
CA PRO A 140 5.00 -8.72 -4.18
C PRO A 140 6.00 -8.86 -3.02
N ILE A 141 6.85 -9.89 -3.06
CA ILE A 141 7.83 -10.14 -2.00
C ILE A 141 8.92 -9.06 -1.94
N GLU A 142 9.34 -8.51 -3.09
CA GLU A 142 10.35 -7.44 -3.10
C GLU A 142 9.77 -6.15 -2.50
N LYS A 143 8.53 -5.77 -2.85
CA LYS A 143 7.85 -4.61 -2.26
C LYS A 143 7.55 -4.78 -0.78
N LEU A 144 7.18 -5.99 -0.36
CA LEU A 144 6.95 -6.26 1.05
C LEU A 144 8.23 -6.05 1.86
N LYS A 145 9.40 -6.45 1.34
CA LYS A 145 10.70 -6.19 1.99
C LYS A 145 11.01 -4.69 2.13
N VAL A 146 10.62 -3.86 1.15
CA VAL A 146 10.74 -2.39 1.25
C VAL A 146 9.94 -1.87 2.45
N ALA A 147 8.70 -2.33 2.61
CA ALA A 147 7.86 -1.97 3.76
C ALA A 147 8.44 -2.47 5.09
N TYR A 148 8.90 -3.74 5.15
CA TYR A 148 9.54 -4.31 6.35
C TYR A 148 10.80 -3.56 6.77
N ASN A 149 11.58 -3.06 5.81
CA ASN A 149 12.77 -2.25 6.09
C ASN A 149 12.44 -0.78 6.39
N ASN A 150 11.16 -0.42 6.42
CA ASN A 150 10.67 0.95 6.58
C ASN A 150 11.32 1.95 5.59
N GLN A 151 11.64 1.47 4.39
CA GLN A 151 12.27 2.27 3.35
C GLN A 151 11.28 3.27 2.75
N LEU A 152 11.73 4.49 2.51
CA LEU A 152 10.94 5.51 1.83
C LEU A 152 10.88 5.19 0.33
N ALA A 153 9.67 5.19 -0.25
CA ALA A 153 9.51 5.04 -1.69
C ALA A 153 9.98 6.29 -2.46
N TYR A 154 9.97 7.44 -1.79
CA TYR A 154 10.32 8.76 -2.32
C TYR A 154 11.26 9.47 -1.33
N ASP A 155 12.47 8.96 -1.15
CA ASP A 155 13.51 9.62 -0.36
C ASP A 155 14.16 10.74 -1.17
N PHE A 156 14.20 11.95 -0.62
CA PHE A 156 14.76 13.12 -1.27
C PHE A 156 16.05 13.64 -0.60
N ASN A 157 16.47 13.05 0.53
CA ASN A 157 17.61 13.56 1.30
C ASN A 157 18.97 13.28 0.63
N GLU A 158 19.02 12.34 -0.32
CA GLU A 158 20.25 11.89 -0.97
C GLU A 158 20.20 12.04 -2.51
N LEU A 159 19.31 12.88 -3.05
CA LEU A 159 19.21 13.07 -4.49
C LEU A 159 20.37 13.91 -5.04
N SER A 160 21.00 13.41 -6.10
CA SER A 160 21.94 14.18 -6.92
C SER A 160 21.26 14.73 -8.19
N ASP A 161 21.91 15.69 -8.85
CA ASP A 161 21.49 16.20 -10.16
C ASP A 161 21.31 15.06 -11.20
N LEU A 162 22.20 14.05 -11.14
CA LEU A 162 22.12 12.88 -12.01
C LEU A 162 20.89 12.02 -11.70
N ASP A 163 20.53 11.89 -10.43
CA ASP A 163 19.32 11.14 -10.04
C ASP A 163 18.07 11.89 -10.46
N ALA A 164 18.04 13.21 -10.28
CA ALA A 164 16.94 14.06 -10.73
C ALA A 164 16.72 13.94 -12.25
N ALA A 165 17.79 13.98 -13.05
CA ALA A 165 17.71 13.79 -14.50
C ALA A 165 17.16 12.41 -14.89
N LYS A 166 17.63 11.33 -14.23
CA LYS A 166 17.14 9.96 -14.46
C LYS A 166 15.66 9.83 -14.09
N ILE A 167 15.25 10.39 -12.96
CA ILE A 167 13.86 10.39 -12.49
C ILE A 167 12.99 11.13 -13.51
N ALA A 168 13.39 12.33 -13.95
CA ALA A 168 12.64 13.09 -14.94
C ALA A 168 12.50 12.33 -16.26
N TYR A 169 13.57 11.70 -16.73
CA TYR A 169 13.52 10.86 -17.92
C TYR A 169 12.58 9.65 -17.76
N LEU A 170 12.64 8.95 -16.62
CA LEU A 170 11.73 7.84 -16.34
C LEU A 170 10.27 8.29 -16.34
N PHE A 171 9.97 9.41 -15.68
CA PHE A 171 8.61 9.95 -15.62
C PHE A 171 8.11 10.48 -16.97
N LEU A 172 8.99 10.97 -17.84
CA LEU A 172 8.66 11.27 -19.23
C LEU A 172 8.18 10.01 -19.97
N LEU A 173 8.91 8.89 -19.82
CA LEU A 173 8.53 7.61 -20.44
C LEU A 173 7.21 7.08 -19.89
N MET A 174 7.06 7.07 -18.56
CA MET A 174 5.84 6.61 -17.89
C MET A 174 4.63 7.43 -18.30
N LYS A 175 4.74 8.77 -18.30
CA LYS A 175 3.63 9.65 -18.71
C LYS A 175 3.25 9.47 -20.18
N GLY A 176 4.23 9.15 -21.04
CA GLY A 176 3.98 8.83 -22.45
C GLY A 176 3.09 7.60 -22.66
N GLN A 177 3.04 6.69 -21.68
CA GLN A 177 2.21 5.47 -21.71
C GLN A 177 0.93 5.57 -20.87
N ALA A 178 0.80 6.65 -20.10
CA ALA A 178 -0.35 6.89 -19.23
C ALA A 178 -1.62 7.18 -20.05
N LYS A 179 -2.75 6.68 -19.55
CA LYS A 179 -4.08 6.83 -20.17
C LYS A 179 -4.93 7.80 -19.38
#